data_AF-A0A085YXP1-F1
#
_entry.id   AF-A0A085YXP1-F1
#
_cell.length_a   1.000
_cell.length_b   1.000
_cell.length_c   1.000
_cell.angle_alpha   90.00
_cell.angle_beta   90.00
_cell.angle_gamma   90.00
#
_symmetry.space_group_name_H-M   'P 1'
#
loop_
_entity.id
_entity.type
_entity.pdbx_description
1 polymer ?
#
loop_
_entity_poly.entity_id
_entity_poly.type
_entity_poly.pdbx_seq_one_letter_code
_entity_poly.pdbx_strand_id
1 'polypeptide(L)'
;MIKDILSFFLLFLFLNSCAQKYPSGNYTIITEVDEIGTGNLIDMKFELHFEKSKMFLRVDTNISTEAYCEGEYSIKKNKNKILVSKYIGEGICSSDSRINTIYIKKIENIYYIKSGRFNNDKWLKLKKVQ
;
A
#
# COMPACT_ATOMS: atom_id res chain seq x y z
N MET A 1 -26.38 -39.01 14.69
CA MET A 1 -25.39 -38.23 15.44
C MET A 1 -24.11 -37.87 14.67
N ILE A 2 -23.95 -38.28 13.39
CA ILE A 2 -22.76 -37.97 12.56
C ILE A 2 -23.04 -36.89 11.49
N LYS A 3 -24.31 -36.65 11.14
CA LYS A 3 -24.72 -35.67 10.11
C LYS A 3 -24.54 -34.21 10.54
N ASP A 4 -24.68 -33.91 11.84
CA ASP A 4 -24.65 -32.52 12.34
C ASP A 4 -23.22 -31.97 12.48
N ILE A 5 -22.23 -32.84 12.71
CA ILE A 5 -20.82 -32.45 12.85
C ILE A 5 -20.22 -32.04 11.48
N LEU A 6 -20.64 -32.72 10.41
CA LEU A 6 -20.15 -32.44 9.05
C LEU A 6 -20.62 -31.07 8.54
N SER A 7 -21.85 -30.68 8.89
CA SER A 7 -22.42 -29.37 8.52
C SER A 7 -21.73 -28.21 9.23
N PHE A 8 -21.35 -28.40 10.51
CA PHE A 8 -20.61 -27.41 11.29
C PHE A 8 -19.17 -27.21 10.80
N PHE A 9 -18.50 -28.29 10.36
CA PHE A 9 -17.15 -28.22 9.78
C PHE A 9 -17.13 -27.54 8.41
N LEU A 10 -18.15 -27.76 7.58
CA LEU A 10 -18.30 -27.08 6.29
C LEU A 10 -18.55 -25.57 6.48
N LEU A 11 -19.36 -25.17 7.46
CA LEU A 11 -19.57 -23.75 7.77
C LEU A 11 -18.28 -23.04 8.25
N PHE A 12 -17.42 -23.75 9.00
CA PHE A 12 -16.14 -23.23 9.48
C PHE A 12 -15.10 -23.02 8.37
N LEU A 13 -15.18 -23.80 7.28
CA LEU A 13 -14.31 -23.66 6.11
C LEU A 13 -14.70 -22.46 5.22
N PHE A 14 -15.99 -22.07 5.17
CA PHE A 14 -16.40 -20.86 4.44
C PHE A 14 -16.05 -19.56 5.17
N LEU A 15 -15.91 -19.58 6.50
CA LEU A 15 -15.58 -18.40 7.30
C LEU A 15 -14.07 -18.09 7.36
N ASN A 16 -13.21 -19.05 7.01
CA ASN A 16 -11.77 -18.98 7.22
C ASN A 16 -10.94 -18.90 5.93
N SER A 17 -11.21 -17.95 5.02
CA SER A 17 -10.16 -17.55 4.06
C SER A 17 -10.49 -16.28 3.25
N CYS A 18 -10.93 -15.22 3.91
CA CYS A 18 -10.61 -13.87 3.42
C CYS A 18 -9.42 -13.33 4.21
N ALA A 19 -8.34 -14.11 4.26
CA ALA A 19 -7.06 -13.63 4.71
C ALA A 19 -6.60 -12.59 3.69
N GLN A 20 -6.54 -11.32 4.10
CA GLN A 20 -5.97 -10.27 3.25
C GLN A 20 -4.55 -10.68 2.86
N LYS A 21 -4.43 -11.12 1.60
CA LYS A 21 -3.18 -11.51 0.95
C LYS A 21 -2.43 -10.26 0.56
N TYR A 22 -1.13 -10.25 0.81
CA TYR A 22 -0.25 -9.20 0.31
C TYR A 22 -0.46 -9.02 -1.20
N PRO A 23 -0.46 -7.77 -1.71
CA PRO A 23 -0.37 -7.56 -3.15
C PRO A 23 0.88 -8.29 -3.68
N SER A 24 0.86 -8.67 -4.95
CA SER A 24 1.99 -9.29 -5.62
C SER A 24 2.13 -8.73 -7.02
N GLY A 25 3.37 -8.39 -7.40
CA GLY A 25 3.72 -7.83 -8.71
C GLY A 25 3.65 -6.31 -8.75
N ASN A 26 3.59 -5.78 -9.96
CA ASN A 26 3.70 -4.34 -10.25
C ASN A 26 2.33 -3.65 -10.18
N TYR A 27 2.32 -2.46 -9.58
CA TYR A 27 1.18 -1.57 -9.52
C TYR A 27 1.63 -0.14 -9.80
N THR A 28 0.70 0.68 -10.24
CA THR A 28 0.93 2.11 -10.43
C THR A 28 -0.26 2.93 -9.96
N ILE A 29 0.03 4.17 -9.59
CA ILE A 29 -0.95 5.21 -9.33
C ILE A 29 -0.36 6.55 -9.75
N ILE A 30 -1.20 7.40 -10.32
CA ILE A 30 -0.91 8.82 -10.56
C ILE A 30 -1.82 9.61 -9.62
N THR A 31 -1.24 10.50 -8.83
CA THR A 31 -1.98 11.35 -7.91
C THR A 31 -1.24 12.64 -7.65
N GLU A 32 -2.02 13.66 -7.31
CA GLU A 32 -1.52 14.95 -6.89
C GLU A 32 -0.96 14.89 -5.46
N VAL A 33 0.19 15.55 -5.26
CA VAL A 33 0.87 15.71 -3.96
C VAL A 33 1.42 17.11 -3.81
N ASP A 34 1.72 17.53 -2.57
CA ASP A 34 2.45 18.77 -2.31
C ASP A 34 3.95 18.59 -2.55
N GLU A 35 4.55 19.35 -3.46
CA GLU A 35 6.00 19.33 -3.72
C GLU A 35 6.79 19.69 -2.46
N ILE A 36 7.79 18.87 -2.13
CA ILE A 36 8.68 19.07 -0.99
C ILE A 36 9.50 20.34 -1.21
N GLY A 37 9.27 21.34 -0.35
CA GLY A 37 10.02 22.60 -0.30
C GLY A 37 9.27 23.80 -0.87
N THR A 38 8.35 23.60 -1.82
CA THR A 38 7.55 24.69 -2.41
C THR A 38 6.09 24.66 -1.95
N GLY A 39 5.54 23.48 -1.66
CA GLY A 39 4.13 23.28 -1.35
C GLY A 39 3.21 23.39 -2.58
N ASN A 40 3.77 23.46 -3.79
CA ASN A 40 2.97 23.46 -5.01
C ASN A 40 2.37 22.08 -5.27
N LEU A 41 1.17 22.05 -5.84
CA LEU A 41 0.54 20.80 -6.25
C LEU A 41 1.16 20.29 -7.54
N ILE A 42 1.61 19.04 -7.51
CA ILE A 42 2.23 18.35 -8.64
C ILE A 42 1.61 16.98 -8.82
N ASP A 43 1.42 16.56 -10.08
CA ASP A 43 1.06 15.20 -10.40
C ASP A 43 2.30 14.31 -10.35
N MET A 44 2.23 13.24 -9.55
CA MET A 44 3.31 12.27 -9.44
C MET A 44 2.82 10.86 -9.72
N LYS A 45 3.64 10.12 -10.45
CA LYS A 45 3.40 8.70 -10.72
C LYS A 45 4.26 7.86 -9.77
N PHE A 46 3.59 7.03 -9.00
CA PHE A 46 4.19 6.06 -8.11
C PHE A 46 4.12 4.68 -8.75
N GLU A 47 5.27 4.00 -8.83
CA GLU A 47 5.40 2.64 -9.31
C GLU A 47 5.78 1.75 -8.12
N LEU A 48 4.92 0.76 -7.84
CA LEU A 48 5.04 -0.08 -6.65
C LEU A 48 5.23 -1.53 -7.06
N HIS A 49 6.36 -2.13 -6.68
CA HIS A 49 6.61 -3.55 -6.84
C HIS A 49 6.43 -4.28 -5.50
N PHE A 50 5.50 -5.23 -5.44
CA PHE A 50 5.21 -5.97 -4.21
C PHE A 50 5.78 -7.39 -4.23
N GLU A 51 6.58 -7.69 -3.20
CA GLU A 51 7.15 -9.00 -2.91
C GLU A 51 6.84 -9.43 -1.48
N LYS A 52 5.74 -10.16 -1.27
CA LYS A 52 5.30 -10.62 0.05
C LYS A 52 5.25 -9.46 1.06
N SER A 53 6.16 -9.42 2.03
CA SER A 53 6.25 -8.41 3.09
C SER A 53 7.15 -7.23 2.72
N LYS A 54 7.52 -7.07 1.45
CA LYS A 54 8.32 -5.97 0.93
C LYS A 54 7.60 -5.25 -0.20
N MET A 55 7.86 -3.96 -0.30
CA MET A 55 7.42 -3.11 -1.41
C MET A 55 8.59 -2.24 -1.85
N PHE A 56 8.87 -2.21 -3.14
CA PHE A 56 9.80 -1.25 -3.73
C PHE A 56 8.99 -0.13 -4.38
N LEU A 57 9.26 1.10 -3.97
CA LEU A 57 8.65 2.29 -4.53
C LEU A 57 9.63 2.98 -5.46
N ARG A 58 9.18 3.28 -6.66
CA ARG A 58 9.82 4.21 -7.58
C ARG A 58 8.87 5.36 -7.87
N VAL A 59 9.42 6.54 -8.05
CA VAL A 59 8.70 7.79 -8.24
C VAL A 59 9.15 8.37 -9.58
N ASP A 60 8.23 8.44 -10.54
CA ASP A 60 8.50 9.06 -11.83
C ASP A 60 8.22 10.57 -11.70
N THR A 61 9.30 11.33 -11.52
CA THR A 61 9.31 12.77 -11.28
C THR A 61 10.53 13.41 -11.93
N ASN A 62 10.40 14.66 -12.37
CA ASN A 62 11.51 15.51 -12.81
C ASN A 62 12.07 16.38 -11.68
N ILE A 63 11.53 16.28 -10.46
CA ILE A 63 11.92 17.06 -9.30
C ILE A 63 12.80 16.20 -8.39
N SER A 64 14.07 16.56 -8.21
CA SER A 64 15.05 15.73 -7.50
C SER A 64 14.72 15.51 -6.02
N THR A 65 14.07 16.47 -5.35
CA THR A 65 13.67 16.35 -3.95
C THR A 65 12.59 15.27 -3.73
N GLU A 66 11.79 14.98 -4.75
CA GLU A 66 10.74 13.95 -4.69
C GLU A 66 11.29 12.53 -4.83
N ALA A 67 12.45 12.37 -5.47
CA ALA A 67 13.11 11.07 -5.62
C ALA A 67 13.61 10.47 -4.29
N TYR A 68 13.71 11.27 -3.22
CA TYR A 68 14.10 10.80 -1.88
C TYR A 68 13.11 9.83 -1.25
N CYS A 69 11.90 9.71 -1.80
CA CYS A 69 10.87 8.79 -1.33
C CYS A 69 10.95 7.42 -2.04
N GLU A 70 11.87 7.23 -2.98
CA GLU A 70 12.12 5.94 -3.63
C GLU A 70 12.82 4.95 -2.68
N GLY A 71 12.56 3.65 -2.85
CA GLY A 71 13.32 2.59 -2.18
C GLY A 71 12.45 1.48 -1.59
N GLU A 72 13.05 0.70 -0.68
CA GLU A 72 12.42 -0.48 -0.08
C GLU A 72 11.64 -0.14 1.19
N TYR A 73 10.43 -0.68 1.29
CA TYR A 73 9.54 -0.57 2.43
C TYR A 73 9.17 -1.95 2.98
N SER A 74 9.22 -2.10 4.30
CA SER A 74 8.73 -3.27 5.01
C SER A 74 7.22 -3.14 5.18
N ILE A 75 6.49 -4.17 4.77
CA ILE A 75 5.04 -4.22 4.91
C ILE A 75 4.68 -5.10 6.10
N LYS A 76 3.98 -4.52 7.07
CA LYS A 76 3.40 -5.25 8.19
C LYS A 76 1.89 -5.12 8.18
N LYS A 77 1.20 -6.20 8.51
CA LYS A 77 -0.25 -6.20 8.66
C LYS A 77 -0.63 -5.71 10.05
N ASN A 78 -1.56 -4.77 10.13
CA ASN A 78 -2.14 -4.32 11.40
C ASN A 78 -3.41 -5.10 11.78
N LYS A 79 -3.96 -4.82 12.98
CA LYS A 79 -5.15 -5.48 13.53
C LYS A 79 -6.40 -5.34 12.64
N ASN A 80 -6.49 -4.27 11.85
CA ASN A 80 -7.61 -3.99 10.95
C ASN A 80 -7.39 -4.56 9.53
N LYS A 81 -6.46 -5.51 9.39
CA LYS A 81 -6.01 -6.11 8.13
C LYS A 81 -5.31 -5.13 7.18
N ILE A 82 -5.23 -3.83 7.48
CA ILE A 82 -4.49 -2.85 6.68
C ILE A 82 -3.00 -3.18 6.71
N LEU A 83 -2.39 -3.19 5.54
CA LEU A 83 -0.95 -3.32 5.37
C LEU A 83 -0.34 -1.93 5.52
N VAL A 84 0.65 -1.81 6.39
CA VAL A 84 1.36 -0.57 6.70
C VAL A 84 2.80 -0.74 6.26
N SER A 85 3.27 0.16 5.42
CA SER A 85 4.65 0.19 4.96
C SER A 85 5.50 1.06 5.90
N LYS A 86 6.76 0.67 6.11
CA LYS A 86 7.80 1.49 6.74
C LYS A 86 9.07 1.41 5.92
N TYR A 87 9.62 2.56 5.56
CA TYR A 87 10.88 2.65 4.82
C TYR A 87 12.01 1.91 5.56
N ILE A 88 12.84 1.16 4.83
CA ILE A 88 13.94 0.34 5.38
C ILE A 88 15.33 0.91 4.99
N GLY A 89 15.40 1.80 4.00
CA GLY A 89 16.67 2.37 3.52
C GLY A 89 17.30 3.41 4.47
N GLU A 90 18.48 3.88 4.10
CA GLU A 90 19.12 5.03 4.74
C GLU A 90 18.41 6.32 4.29
N GLY A 91 17.96 7.13 5.25
CA GLY A 91 17.19 8.35 4.99
C GLY A 91 15.69 8.20 5.25
N ILE A 92 14.97 9.33 5.29
CA ILE A 92 13.51 9.39 5.36
C ILE A 92 13.04 10.41 4.32
N CYS A 93 11.94 10.12 3.63
CA CYS A 93 11.30 11.03 2.68
C CYS A 93 10.95 12.37 3.35
N SER A 94 10.55 12.34 4.63
CA SER A 94 10.33 13.52 5.46
C SER A 94 10.56 13.22 6.94
N SER A 95 10.80 14.23 7.78
CA SER A 95 10.74 14.09 9.24
C SER A 95 9.32 13.82 9.75
N ASP A 96 8.27 14.12 8.96
CA ASP A 96 6.89 13.74 9.29
C ASP A 96 6.67 12.24 9.02
N SER A 97 6.52 11.48 10.10
CA SER A 97 6.24 10.03 10.05
C SER A 97 5.00 9.65 9.21
N ARG A 98 4.02 10.55 9.05
CA ARG A 98 2.82 10.31 8.24
C ARG A 98 3.13 10.27 6.76
N ILE A 99 4.06 11.11 6.30
CA ILE A 99 4.54 11.14 4.92
C ILE A 99 5.28 9.84 4.58
N ASN A 100 6.04 9.30 5.54
CA ASN A 100 6.83 8.08 5.35
C ASN A 100 6.00 6.78 5.39
N THR A 101 4.71 6.87 5.70
CA THR A 101 3.85 5.70 5.88
C THR A 101 2.89 5.55 4.71
N ILE A 102 2.89 4.37 4.09
CA ILE A 102 1.92 4.01 3.07
C ILE A 102 0.99 2.92 3.62
N TYR A 103 -0.31 3.16 3.49
CA TYR A 103 -1.37 2.24 3.89
C TYR A 103 -1.96 1.56 2.67
N ILE A 104 -2.12 0.25 2.74
CA ILE A 104 -2.71 -0.55 1.66
C ILE A 104 -3.83 -1.42 2.23
N LYS A 105 -4.99 -1.38 1.59
CA LYS A 105 -6.13 -2.26 1.92
C LYS A 105 -6.61 -3.01 0.68
N LYS A 106 -7.19 -4.19 0.91
CA LYS A 106 -7.87 -4.97 -0.13
C LYS A 106 -9.37 -4.93 0.15
N ILE A 107 -10.15 -4.50 -0.85
CA ILE A 107 -11.62 -4.62 -0.84
C ILE A 107 -11.95 -5.53 -2.02
N GLU A 108 -12.62 -6.64 -1.75
CA GLU A 108 -12.86 -7.70 -2.74
C GLU A 108 -11.54 -8.15 -3.40
N ASN A 109 -11.34 -7.86 -4.68
CA ASN A 109 -10.12 -8.17 -5.43
C ASN A 109 -9.32 -6.94 -5.87
N ILE A 110 -9.63 -5.77 -5.32
CA ILE A 110 -9.01 -4.51 -5.68
C ILE A 110 -8.17 -4.01 -4.49
N TYR A 111 -6.95 -3.57 -4.79
CA TYR A 111 -6.07 -2.93 -3.83
C TYR A 111 -6.21 -1.42 -3.88
N TYR A 112 -6.23 -0.81 -2.70
CA TYR A 112 -6.29 0.63 -2.52
C TYR A 112 -5.10 1.08 -1.68
N ILE A 113 -4.61 2.27 -1.98
CA ILE A 113 -3.47 2.91 -1.32
C ILE A 113 -3.90 4.25 -0.71
N LYS A 114 -3.27 4.60 0.42
CA LYS A 114 -3.39 5.90 1.07
C LYS A 114 -2.02 6.27 1.65
N SER A 115 -1.61 7.53 1.56
CA SER A 115 -0.36 8.04 2.11
C SER A 115 -0.57 9.47 2.59
N GLY A 116 0.19 9.90 3.59
CA GLY A 116 0.24 11.32 3.99
C GLY A 116 0.82 12.24 2.92
N ARG A 117 1.42 11.70 1.85
CA ARG A 117 1.85 12.49 0.68
C ARG A 117 0.68 12.90 -0.23
N PHE A 118 -0.42 12.17 -0.23
CA PHE A 118 -1.50 12.41 -1.20
C PHE A 118 -2.36 13.57 -0.73
N ASN A 119 -2.55 14.58 -1.59
CA ASN A 119 -3.25 15.82 -1.24
C ASN A 119 -4.70 15.58 -0.73
N ASN A 120 -5.35 14.50 -1.16
CA ASN A 120 -6.78 14.30 -0.92
C ASN A 120 -7.14 13.43 0.30
N ASP A 121 -6.16 12.89 1.05
CA ASP A 121 -6.34 11.95 2.18
C ASP A 121 -7.30 10.75 1.88
N LYS A 122 -7.57 10.47 0.60
CA LYS A 122 -8.52 9.45 0.16
C LYS A 122 -7.81 8.13 -0.11
N TRP A 123 -8.61 7.07 -0.12
CA TRP A 123 -8.17 5.77 -0.62
C TRP A 123 -8.24 5.77 -2.14
N LEU A 124 -7.09 5.59 -2.77
CA LEU A 124 -6.97 5.60 -4.23
C LEU A 124 -6.78 4.18 -4.73
N LYS A 125 -7.37 3.85 -5.88
CA LYS A 125 -7.30 2.51 -6.47
C LYS A 125 -5.93 2.31 -7.11
N LEU A 126 -5.24 1.23 -6.74
CA LEU A 126 -4.02 0.81 -7.42
C LEU A 126 -4.35 0.14 -8.75
N LYS A 127 -3.66 0.53 -9.82
CA LYS A 127 -3.75 -0.12 -11.13
C LYS A 127 -2.64 -1.18 -11.22
N LYS A 128 -3.01 -2.45 -11.43
CA LYS A 128 -2.03 -3.50 -11.66
C LYS A 128 -1.39 -3.31 -13.04
N VAL A 129 -0.06 -3.41 -13.11
CA VAL A 129 0.71 -3.41 -14.35
C VAL A 129 1.02 -4.87 -14.68
N GLN A 130 0.72 -5.27 -15.93
CA GLN A 130 0.92 -6.65 -16.40
C GLN A 130 2.40 -7.00 -16.51
#